data_AF-A0A1G2G7G5-F1
#
_entry.id   AF-A0A1G2G7G5-F1
#
_cell.length_a   1.000
_cell.length_b   1.000
_cell.length_c   1.000
_cell.angle_alpha   90.00
_cell.angle_beta   90.00
_cell.angle_gamma   90.00
#
_symmetry.space_group_name_H-M   'P 1'
#
loop_
_entity.id
_entity.type
_entity.pdbx_description
1 polymer ?
#
loop_
_entity_poly.entity_id
_entity_poly.type
_entity_poly.pdbx_seq_one_letter_code
_entity_poly.pdbx_strand_id
1 'polypeptide(L)'
;MGIFDPNKPKVSEKELKEARTELRHEGLTARDVNDMTNVLAGSLHEHGIDHGVDKKELERALDYMKEHPNAHHLSKSQLAKVEKELKKKL
;
A
#
# COMPACT_ATOMS: atom_id res chain seq x y z
N MET A 1 4.86 25.19 3.96
CA MET A 1 4.54 24.03 4.83
C MET A 1 3.32 23.36 4.21
N GLY A 2 3.42 22.09 3.87
CA GLY A 2 2.41 21.36 3.09
C GLY A 2 1.07 21.30 3.82
N ILE A 3 0.01 21.58 3.08
CA ILE A 3 -1.39 21.49 3.50
C ILE A 3 -1.73 20.00 3.53
N PHE A 4 -1.81 19.42 4.72
CA PHE A 4 -2.42 18.11 4.94
C PHE A 4 -3.92 18.34 5.15
N ASP A 5 -4.74 17.87 4.21
CA ASP A 5 -6.19 17.84 4.38
C ASP A 5 -6.54 16.88 5.54
N PRO A 6 -7.15 17.36 6.64
CA PRO A 6 -7.21 16.63 7.91
C PRO A 6 -8.32 15.57 8.04
N ASN A 7 -9.05 15.24 6.96
CA ASN A 7 -10.34 14.51 7.10
C ASN A 7 -10.41 13.12 6.44
N LYS A 8 -9.34 12.62 5.82
CA LYS A 8 -9.28 11.22 5.38
C LYS A 8 -8.00 10.59 5.87
N PRO A 9 -8.06 9.45 6.59
CA PRO A 9 -6.87 8.70 6.86
C PRO A 9 -6.29 8.22 5.52
N LYS A 10 -5.03 8.52 5.30
CA LYS A 10 -4.28 8.18 4.10
C LYS A 10 -2.90 7.71 4.49
N VAL A 11 -2.46 6.61 3.91
CA VAL A 11 -1.10 6.11 4.07
C VAL A 11 -0.17 7.03 3.28
N SER A 12 0.64 7.78 4.01
CA SER A 12 1.68 8.63 3.42
C SER A 12 2.87 7.80 2.93
N GLU A 13 3.72 8.34 2.07
CA GLU A 13 4.94 7.65 1.61
C GLU A 13 5.85 7.21 2.78
N LYS A 14 5.89 8.02 3.85
CA LYS A 14 6.59 7.70 5.09
C LYS A 14 6.00 6.47 5.79
N GLU A 15 4.68 6.40 5.90
CA GLU A 15 3.98 5.28 6.55
C GLU A 15 4.06 4.02 5.70
N LEU A 16 4.03 4.16 4.36
CA LEU A 16 4.30 3.06 3.46
C LEU A 16 5.72 2.52 3.69
N LYS A 17 6.71 3.40 3.86
CA LYS A 17 8.09 2.98 4.15
C LYS A 17 8.23 2.22 5.49
N GLU A 18 7.46 2.62 6.50
CA GLU A 18 7.37 1.85 7.76
C GLU A 18 6.73 0.48 7.51
N ALA A 19 5.57 0.44 6.85
CA ALA A 19 4.87 -0.79 6.51
C ALA A 19 5.73 -1.74 5.68
N ARG A 20 6.56 -1.22 4.75
CA ARG A 20 7.55 -2.04 4.00
C ARG A 20 8.51 -2.77 4.93
N THR A 21 8.94 -2.13 6.01
CA THR A 21 9.85 -2.73 6.98
C THR A 21 9.13 -3.82 7.77
N GLU A 22 7.93 -3.53 8.27
CA GLU A 22 7.11 -4.50 9.02
C GLU A 22 6.70 -5.72 8.15
N LEU A 23 6.34 -5.49 6.89
CA LEU A 23 6.02 -6.56 5.94
C LEU A 23 7.22 -7.47 5.66
N ARG A 24 8.44 -6.91 5.60
CA ARG A 24 9.66 -7.72 5.49
C ARG A 24 9.88 -8.56 6.75
N HIS A 25 9.61 -8.01 7.93
CA HIS A 25 9.64 -8.77 9.18
C HIS A 25 8.58 -9.88 9.23
N GLU A 26 7.42 -9.68 8.61
CA GLU A 26 6.36 -10.69 8.46
C GLU A 26 6.67 -11.78 7.40
N GLY A 27 7.84 -11.72 6.77
CA GLY A 27 8.32 -12.72 5.82
C GLY A 27 8.04 -12.43 4.35
N LEU A 28 7.65 -11.19 3.99
CA LEU A 28 7.59 -10.78 2.59
C LEU A 28 9.00 -10.50 2.07
N THR A 29 9.27 -10.92 0.83
CA THR A 29 10.55 -10.65 0.20
C THR A 29 10.66 -9.19 -0.23
N ALA A 30 11.88 -8.72 -0.47
CA ALA A 30 12.08 -7.38 -1.02
C ALA A 30 11.35 -7.18 -2.36
N ARG A 31 11.21 -8.25 -3.15
CA ARG A 31 10.48 -8.26 -4.42
C ARG A 31 8.98 -8.08 -4.20
N ASP A 32 8.38 -8.84 -3.29
CA ASP A 32 6.95 -8.73 -2.97
C ASP A 32 6.58 -7.32 -2.51
N VAL A 33 7.42 -6.75 -1.64
CA VAL A 33 7.24 -5.39 -1.13
C VAL A 33 7.41 -4.35 -2.23
N ASN A 34 8.31 -4.59 -3.19
CA ASN A 34 8.49 -3.71 -4.33
C ASN A 34 7.32 -3.79 -5.32
N ASP A 35 6.82 -5.00 -5.60
CA ASP A 35 5.64 -5.21 -6.45
C ASP A 35 4.42 -4.50 -5.85
N MET A 36 4.20 -4.63 -4.54
CA MET A 36 3.17 -3.88 -3.80
C MET A 36 3.36 -2.37 -3.90
N THR A 37 4.58 -1.89 -3.68
CA THR A 37 4.89 -0.45 -3.76
C THR A 37 4.63 0.08 -5.16
N ASN A 38 4.97 -0.67 -6.21
CA ASN A 38 4.73 -0.27 -7.60
C ASN A 38 3.24 -0.18 -7.93
N VAL A 39 2.41 -1.10 -7.44
CA VAL A 39 0.95 -1.02 -7.63
C VAL A 39 0.38 0.21 -6.91
N LEU A 40 0.88 0.52 -5.72
CA LEU A 40 0.44 1.68 -4.93
C LEU A 40 1.10 3.00 -5.36
N ALA A 41 2.16 2.96 -6.18
CA ALA A 41 2.90 4.13 -6.63
C ALA A 41 2.02 5.10 -7.41
N GLY A 42 1.01 4.59 -8.12
CA GLY A 42 0.00 5.40 -8.80
C GLY A 42 -0.68 6.38 -7.83
N SER A 43 -1.27 5.85 -6.75
CA SER A 43 -1.95 6.63 -5.70
C SER A 43 -0.99 7.46 -4.83
N LEU A 44 0.23 6.96 -4.59
CA LEU A 44 1.24 7.68 -3.80
C LEU A 44 1.77 8.93 -4.49
N HIS A 45 1.92 8.89 -5.82
CA HIS A 45 2.45 10.01 -6.60
C HIS A 45 1.36 10.90 -7.19
N GLU A 46 0.09 10.74 -6.80
CA GLU A 46 -0.97 11.66 -7.22
C GLU A 46 -0.69 13.07 -6.70
N HIS A 47 -0.90 14.06 -7.58
CA HIS A 47 -0.65 15.45 -7.26
C HIS A 47 -1.86 16.07 -6.53
N GLY A 48 -1.60 16.80 -5.44
CA GLY A 48 -2.59 17.61 -4.75
C GLY A 48 -3.22 16.93 -3.55
N ILE A 49 -4.52 17.16 -3.35
CA ILE A 49 -5.29 16.70 -2.16
C ILE A 49 -5.41 15.16 -2.13
N ASP A 50 -5.25 14.54 -3.30
CA ASP A 50 -5.34 13.10 -3.47
C ASP A 50 -4.06 12.35 -3.10
N HIS A 51 -2.96 13.06 -2.82
CA HIS A 51 -1.67 12.47 -2.43
C HIS A 51 -1.77 11.50 -1.24
N GLY A 52 -1.34 10.26 -1.45
CA GLY A 52 -1.30 9.19 -0.45
C GLY A 52 -2.45 8.20 -0.59
N VAL A 53 -2.24 6.97 -0.13
CA VAL A 53 -3.18 5.86 -0.38
C VAL A 53 -4.33 5.90 0.62
N ASP A 54 -5.56 6.11 0.15
CA ASP A 54 -6.74 5.98 1.00
C ASP A 54 -7.25 4.53 1.10
N LYS A 55 -8.17 4.28 2.03
CA LYS A 55 -8.72 2.94 2.27
C LYS A 55 -9.34 2.30 1.01
N LYS A 56 -10.04 3.07 0.18
CA LYS A 56 -10.68 2.55 -1.03
C LYS A 56 -9.66 2.23 -2.10
N GLU A 57 -8.62 3.06 -2.22
CA GLU A 57 -7.51 2.80 -3.14
C GLU A 57 -6.72 1.55 -2.75
N LEU A 58 -6.46 1.37 -1.44
CA LEU A 58 -5.85 0.16 -0.93
C LEU A 58 -6.70 -1.08 -1.26
N GLU A 59 -8.01 -1.03 -1.02
CA GLU A 59 -8.90 -2.14 -1.34
C GLU A 59 -8.92 -2.45 -2.84
N ARG A 60 -8.95 -1.42 -3.71
CA ARG A 60 -8.85 -1.59 -5.16
C ARG A 60 -7.52 -2.19 -5.61
N ALA A 61 -6.41 -1.73 -5.03
CA ALA A 61 -5.08 -2.26 -5.34
C ALA A 61 -5.00 -3.74 -4.94
N LEU A 62 -5.52 -4.11 -3.77
CA LEU A 62 -5.56 -5.50 -3.32
C LEU A 62 -6.47 -6.37 -4.17
N ASP A 63 -7.61 -5.84 -4.62
CA ASP A 63 -8.53 -6.56 -5.51
C ASP A 63 -7.87 -6.81 -6.87
N TYR A 64 -7.26 -5.77 -7.46
CA TYR A 64 -6.47 -5.88 -8.69
C TYR A 64 -5.35 -6.92 -8.56
N MET A 65 -4.63 -6.94 -7.43
CA MET A 65 -3.63 -7.96 -7.14
C MET A 65 -4.23 -9.37 -7.06
N LYS A 66 -5.40 -9.53 -6.43
CA LYS A 66 -6.10 -10.82 -6.38
C LYS A 66 -6.55 -11.29 -7.77
N GLU A 67 -7.00 -10.38 -8.64
CA GLU A 67 -7.43 -10.67 -10.01
C GLU A 67 -6.26 -10.91 -10.97
N HIS A 68 -5.11 -10.28 -10.70
CA HIS A 68 -3.89 -10.38 -11.52
C HIS A 68 -2.72 -11.01 -10.77
N PRO A 69 -2.83 -12.28 -10.31
CA PRO A 69 -1.76 -12.94 -9.58
C PRO A 69 -0.49 -13.18 -10.42
N ASN A 70 -0.57 -13.06 -11.75
CA ASN A 70 0.59 -13.14 -12.64
C ASN A 70 1.37 -11.83 -12.73
N ALA A 71 0.83 -10.70 -12.23
CA ALA A 71 1.48 -9.40 -12.27
C ALA A 71 2.43 -9.16 -11.08
N HIS A 72 2.40 -10.03 -10.07
CA HIS A 72 3.23 -9.94 -8.87
C HIS A 72 3.50 -11.32 -8.27
N HIS A 73 4.38 -11.41 -7.27
CA HIS A 73 4.69 -12.68 -6.59
C HIS A 73 3.93 -12.92 -5.28
N LEU A 74 3.04 -12.00 -4.90
CA LEU A 74 2.28 -12.08 -3.65
C LEU A 74 1.22 -13.19 -3.67
N SER A 75 1.31 -14.09 -2.70
CA SER A 75 0.24 -15.05 -2.37
C SER A 75 -0.95 -14.35 -1.69
N LYS A 76 -2.13 -14.99 -1.70
CA LYS A 76 -3.33 -14.50 -1.00
C LYS A 76 -3.06 -14.21 0.49
N SER A 77 -2.27 -15.05 1.14
CA SER A 77 -1.88 -14.87 2.54
C SER A 77 -0.98 -13.64 2.75
N GLN A 78 -0.09 -13.34 1.81
CA GLN A 78 0.73 -12.12 1.85
C GLN A 78 -0.10 -10.87 1.57
N LEU A 79 -1.04 -10.93 0.63
CA LEU A 79 -1.99 -9.82 0.38
C LEU A 79 -2.82 -9.50 1.63
N ALA A 80 -3.26 -10.52 2.39
CA ALA A 80 -3.96 -10.30 3.65
C ALA A 80 -3.08 -9.63 4.73
N LYS A 81 -1.77 -9.94 4.76
CA LYS A 81 -0.82 -9.26 5.65
C LYS A 81 -0.61 -7.81 5.26
N VAL A 82 -0.44 -7.54 3.95
CA VAL A 82 -0.37 -6.18 3.39
C VAL A 82 -1.62 -5.38 3.77
N GLU A 83 -2.79 -5.95 3.55
CA GLU A 83 -4.07 -5.32 3.91
C GLU A 83 -4.11 -4.98 5.39
N LYS A 84 -3.75 -5.93 6.25
CA LYS A 84 -3.77 -5.75 7.71
C LYS A 84 -2.79 -4.67 8.16
N GLU A 85 -1.57 -4.65 7.64
CA GLU A 85 -0.56 -3.67 8.01
C GLU A 85 -0.94 -2.26 7.53
N LEU A 86 -1.37 -2.12 6.28
CA LEU A 86 -1.74 -0.82 5.73
C LEU A 86 -3.05 -0.29 6.34
N LYS A 87 -4.02 -1.16 6.70
CA LYS A 87 -5.22 -0.75 7.44
C LYS A 87 -4.94 -0.27 8.86
N LYS A 88 -3.81 -0.64 9.49
CA LYS A 88 -3.42 -0.10 10.81
C LYS A 88 -2.91 1.33 10.72
N LYS A 89 -2.46 1.77 9.54
CA LYS A 89 -1.95 3.11 9.27
C LYS A 89 -3.04 4.05 8.71
N LEU A 90 -4.27 3.53 8.55
CA LEU A 90 -5.48 4.25 8.15
C LEU A 90 -6.44 4.45 9.34
#